data_AF-G1V283-F1
#
_entry.id   AF-G1V283-F1
#
_cell.length_a   1.000
_cell.length_b   1.000
_cell.length_c   1.000
_cell.angle_alpha   90.00
_cell.angle_beta   90.00
_cell.angle_gamma   90.00
#
_symmetry.space_group_name_H-M   'P 1'
#
loop_
_entity.id
_entity.type
_entity.pdbx_description
1 polymer ?
#
loop_
_entity_poly.entity_id
_entity_poly.type
_entity_poly.pdbx_seq_one_letter_code
_entity_poly.pdbx_strand_id
1 'polypeptide(L)'
;MTRNVIAVVLLCAACCAAGYVRGFGIAETRGRALLAEQAEASASEREALAVAMAEAERLARQRLEAEAERAAAIAGELSETRNRLAAERQAFTRRMARVAEDASRHCAGLSAGWVRLYNEALGLAPAAPEASAPAAGIGAPAGSASATDAGVRSGASVMVSPEDLLAHARDYGGYCRNLRAQAEALLAVEKGREVRP
;
A
#
# COMPACT_ATOMS: atom_id res chain seq x y z
N MET A 1 -20.28 68.90 -74.14
CA MET A 1 -19.49 67.71 -73.77
C MET A 1 -19.33 67.54 -72.25
N THR A 2 -18.99 68.59 -71.49
CA THR A 2 -18.75 68.53 -70.03
C THR A 2 -19.95 68.09 -69.18
N ARG A 3 -21.18 68.52 -69.51
CA ARG A 3 -22.39 68.19 -68.73
C ARG A 3 -22.75 66.70 -68.72
N ASN A 4 -22.51 65.99 -69.83
CA ASN A 4 -22.80 64.56 -69.95
C ASN A 4 -21.77 63.70 -69.18
N VAL A 5 -20.51 64.13 -69.13
CA VAL A 5 -19.44 63.46 -68.37
C VAL A 5 -19.73 63.52 -66.86
N ILE A 6 -20.15 64.69 -66.36
CA ILE A 6 -20.52 64.86 -64.94
C ILE A 6 -21.71 63.95 -64.57
N ALA A 7 -22.73 63.87 -65.44
CA ALA A 7 -23.90 63.02 -65.20
C ALA A 7 -23.53 61.53 -65.12
N VAL A 8 -22.64 61.05 -66.00
CA VAL A 8 -22.17 59.64 -66.00
C VAL A 8 -21.35 59.33 -64.74
N VAL A 9 -20.47 60.24 -64.32
CA VAL A 9 -19.65 60.05 -63.10
C VAL A 9 -20.54 60.00 -61.85
N LEU A 10 -21.53 60.88 -61.76
CA LEU A 10 -22.49 60.87 -60.64
C LEU A 10 -23.33 59.59 -60.63
N LEU A 11 -23.75 59.11 -61.79
CA LEU A 11 -24.49 57.84 -61.91
C LEU A 11 -23.62 56.66 -61.45
N CYS A 12 -22.37 56.57 -61.91
CA CYS A 12 -21.44 55.54 -61.44
C CYS A 12 -21.20 55.62 -59.93
N ALA A 13 -20.96 56.81 -59.40
CA ALA A 13 -20.75 57.01 -57.96
C ALA A 13 -21.99 56.59 -57.14
N ALA A 14 -23.19 56.95 -57.61
CA ALA A 14 -24.45 56.54 -56.97
C ALA A 14 -24.65 55.02 -57.02
N CYS A 15 -24.36 54.37 -58.15
CA CYS A 15 -24.42 52.91 -58.28
C CYS A 15 -23.41 52.21 -57.37
N CYS A 16 -22.17 52.72 -57.27
CA CYS A 16 -21.16 52.18 -56.37
C CYS A 16 -21.55 52.35 -54.89
N ALA A 17 -22.06 53.52 -54.50
CA ALA A 17 -22.51 53.78 -53.14
C ALA A 17 -23.70 52.89 -52.75
N ALA A 18 -24.69 52.73 -53.63
CA ALA A 18 -25.83 51.85 -53.40
C ALA A 18 -25.41 50.38 -53.30
N GLY A 19 -24.48 49.94 -54.16
CA GLY A 19 -23.89 48.60 -54.11
C GLY A 19 -23.12 48.33 -52.81
N TYR A 20 -22.33 49.31 -52.35
CA TYR A 20 -21.56 49.21 -51.12
C TYR A 20 -22.46 49.12 -49.88
N VAL A 21 -23.44 50.02 -49.74
CA VAL A 21 -24.36 50.01 -48.58
C VAL A 21 -25.16 48.72 -48.53
N ARG A 22 -25.65 48.24 -49.69
CA ARG A 22 -26.39 46.99 -49.78
C ARG A 22 -25.50 45.77 -49.49
N GLY A 23 -24.28 45.75 -50.01
CA GLY A 23 -23.31 44.68 -49.76
C GLY A 23 -22.86 44.62 -48.30
N PHE A 24 -22.56 45.78 -47.72
CA PHE A 24 -22.15 45.91 -46.32
C PHE A 24 -23.26 45.46 -45.35
N GLY A 25 -24.51 45.88 -45.58
CA GLY A 25 -25.63 45.43 -44.75
C GLY A 25 -25.87 43.91 -44.83
N ILE A 26 -25.72 43.32 -46.02
CA ILE A 26 -25.83 41.86 -46.18
C ILE A 26 -24.66 41.13 -45.50
N ALA A 27 -23.43 41.66 -45.62
CA ALA A 27 -22.25 41.06 -45.00
C ALA A 27 -22.31 41.16 -43.47
N GLU A 28 -22.75 42.29 -42.93
CA GLU A 28 -22.88 42.52 -41.49
C GLU A 28 -23.96 41.63 -40.87
N THR A 29 -25.12 41.51 -41.51
CA THR A 29 -26.20 40.62 -41.03
C THR A 29 -25.79 39.16 -41.03
N ARG A 30 -25.13 38.70 -42.11
CA ARG A 30 -24.58 37.34 -42.18
C ARG A 30 -23.47 37.11 -41.15
N GLY A 31 -22.58 38.08 -40.95
CA GLY A 31 -21.51 38.01 -39.96
C GLY A 31 -22.07 37.91 -38.53
N ARG A 32 -23.06 38.73 -38.19
CA ARG A 32 -23.74 38.66 -36.89
C ARG A 32 -24.48 37.34 -36.68
N ALA A 33 -25.13 36.81 -37.72
CA ALA A 33 -25.79 35.52 -37.66
C ALA A 33 -24.80 34.37 -37.37
N LEU A 34 -23.68 34.32 -38.08
CA LEU A 34 -22.63 33.31 -37.86
C LEU A 34 -21.99 33.43 -36.47
N LEU A 35 -21.76 34.66 -35.99
CA LEU A 35 -21.22 34.88 -34.64
C LEU A 35 -22.20 34.42 -33.55
N ALA A 36 -23.50 34.63 -33.74
CA ALA A 36 -24.52 34.15 -32.81
C ALA A 36 -24.58 32.62 -32.80
N GLU A 37 -24.58 31.98 -33.97
CA GLU A 37 -24.56 30.52 -34.11
C GLU A 37 -23.30 29.90 -33.46
N GLN A 38 -22.12 30.51 -33.68
CA GLN A 38 -20.88 30.05 -33.07
C GLN A 38 -20.87 30.24 -31.53
N ALA A 39 -21.48 31.31 -31.03
CA ALA A 39 -21.61 31.56 -29.60
C ALA A 39 -22.53 30.53 -28.93
N GLU A 40 -23.65 30.18 -29.57
CA GLU A 40 -24.56 29.12 -29.12
C GLU A 40 -23.89 27.75 -29.14
N ALA A 41 -23.18 27.40 -30.22
CA ALA A 41 -22.42 26.15 -30.31
C ALA A 41 -21.38 26.06 -29.18
N SER A 42 -20.60 27.13 -28.97
CA SER A 42 -19.60 27.20 -27.90
C SER A 42 -20.22 27.13 -26.49
N ALA A 43 -21.42 27.69 -26.30
CA ALA A 43 -22.15 27.61 -25.03
C ALA A 43 -22.58 26.16 -24.76
N SER A 44 -23.16 25.50 -25.76
CA SER A 44 -23.61 24.10 -25.65
C SER A 44 -22.44 23.14 -25.39
N GLU A 45 -21.28 23.35 -26.02
CA GLU A 45 -20.07 22.56 -25.77
C GLU A 45 -19.57 22.75 -24.33
N ARG A 46 -19.54 23.99 -23.82
CA ARG A 46 -19.11 24.26 -22.43
C ARG A 46 -20.05 23.63 -21.41
N GLU A 47 -21.35 23.65 -21.67
CA GLU A 47 -22.35 22.98 -20.82
C GLU A 47 -22.14 21.46 -20.83
N ALA A 48 -21.95 20.86 -22.00
CA ALA A 48 -21.68 19.43 -22.13
C ALA A 48 -20.38 19.04 -21.39
N LEU A 49 -19.32 19.85 -21.52
CA LEU A 49 -18.06 19.63 -20.79
C LEU A 49 -18.23 19.80 -19.28
N ALA A 50 -19.01 20.79 -18.83
CA ALA A 50 -19.28 20.98 -17.40
C ALA A 50 -20.05 19.80 -16.79
N VAL A 51 -21.04 19.28 -17.51
CA VAL A 51 -21.78 18.07 -17.10
C VAL A 51 -20.86 16.86 -17.06
N ALA A 52 -20.08 16.63 -18.11
CA ALA A 52 -19.14 15.51 -18.17
C ALA A 52 -18.08 15.57 -17.05
N MET A 53 -17.55 16.77 -16.74
CA MET A 53 -16.62 16.97 -15.63
C MET A 53 -17.29 16.70 -14.28
N ALA A 54 -18.52 17.18 -14.06
CA ALA A 54 -19.26 16.92 -12.83
C ALA A 54 -19.54 15.41 -12.62
N GLU A 55 -19.85 14.68 -13.69
CA GLU A 55 -20.02 13.22 -13.65
C GLU A 55 -18.69 12.50 -13.37
N ALA A 56 -17.60 12.91 -14.02
CA ALA A 56 -16.28 12.36 -13.76
C ALA A 56 -15.82 12.58 -12.31
N GLU A 57 -16.07 13.77 -11.74
CA GLU A 57 -15.78 14.05 -10.33
C GLU A 57 -16.61 13.17 -9.39
N ARG A 58 -17.90 12.95 -9.69
CA ARG A 58 -18.76 12.08 -8.87
C ARG A 58 -18.24 10.64 -8.89
N LEU A 59 -17.89 10.12 -10.06
CA LEU A 59 -17.32 8.78 -10.20
C LEU A 59 -15.96 8.66 -9.48
N ALA A 60 -15.12 9.69 -9.57
CA ALA A 60 -13.84 9.73 -8.86
C ALA A 60 -14.04 9.72 -7.34
N ARG A 61 -14.99 10.51 -6.82
CA ARG A 61 -15.34 10.52 -5.39
C ARG A 61 -15.86 9.17 -4.93
N GLN A 62 -16.77 8.55 -5.68
CA GLN A 62 -17.29 7.21 -5.36
C GLN A 62 -16.19 6.14 -5.30
N ARG A 63 -15.21 6.19 -6.22
CA ARG A 63 -14.08 5.27 -6.19
C ARG A 63 -13.20 5.49 -4.96
N LEU A 64 -12.93 6.74 -4.62
CA LEU A 64 -12.16 7.09 -3.44
C LEU A 64 -12.87 6.63 -2.15
N GLU A 65 -14.18 6.84 -2.05
CA GLU A 65 -15.00 6.38 -0.92
C GLU A 65 -14.96 4.84 -0.79
N ALA A 66 -15.14 4.12 -1.90
CA ALA A 66 -15.08 2.66 -1.90
C ALA A 66 -13.68 2.12 -1.52
N GLU A 67 -12.61 2.78 -1.94
CA GLU A 67 -11.24 2.43 -1.54
C GLU A 67 -10.99 2.75 -0.06
N ALA A 68 -11.50 3.89 0.44
CA ALA A 68 -11.40 4.26 1.84
C ALA A 68 -12.14 3.28 2.75
N GLU A 69 -13.34 2.83 2.36
CA GLU A 69 -14.09 1.81 3.09
C GLU A 69 -13.35 0.47 3.15
N ARG A 70 -12.76 0.04 2.03
CA ARG A 70 -11.94 -1.18 1.98
C ARG A 70 -10.70 -1.06 2.86
N ALA A 71 -10.00 0.07 2.80
CA ALA A 71 -8.84 0.32 3.63
C ALA A 71 -9.21 0.34 5.13
N ALA A 72 -10.35 0.95 5.47
CA ALA A 72 -10.86 0.98 6.84
C ALA A 72 -11.22 -0.44 7.34
N ALA A 73 -11.85 -1.28 6.50
CA ALA A 73 -12.15 -2.66 6.84
C ALA A 73 -10.89 -3.48 7.13
N ILE A 74 -9.88 -3.41 6.25
CA ILE A 74 -8.59 -4.09 6.43
C ILE A 74 -7.88 -3.59 7.69
N ALA A 75 -7.91 -2.28 7.95
CA ALA A 75 -7.33 -1.70 9.16
C ALA A 75 -8.03 -2.21 10.43
N GLY A 76 -9.36 -2.37 10.38
CA GLY A 76 -10.17 -2.97 11.44
C GLY A 76 -9.75 -4.42 11.74
N GLU A 77 -9.75 -5.28 10.73
CA GLU A 77 -9.35 -6.70 10.87
C GLU A 77 -7.93 -6.85 11.42
N LEU A 78 -7.00 -6.02 10.95
CA LEU A 78 -5.62 -6.03 11.41
C LEU A 78 -5.50 -5.59 12.87
N SER A 79 -6.29 -4.60 13.29
CA SER A 79 -6.36 -4.15 14.68
C SER A 79 -6.91 -5.24 15.60
N GLU A 80 -8.01 -5.88 15.21
CA GLU A 80 -8.60 -7.00 15.95
C GLU A 80 -7.63 -8.16 16.11
N THR A 81 -6.96 -8.55 15.01
CA THR A 81 -5.95 -9.61 15.02
C THR A 81 -4.79 -9.28 15.96
N ARG A 82 -4.31 -8.02 15.96
CA ARG A 82 -3.27 -7.56 16.88
C ARG A 82 -3.72 -7.62 18.33
N ASN A 83 -4.94 -7.17 18.62
CA ASN A 83 -5.49 -7.19 19.98
C ASN A 83 -5.66 -8.62 20.49
N ARG A 84 -6.16 -9.52 19.65
CA ARG A 84 -6.27 -10.95 19.96
C ARG A 84 -4.90 -11.56 20.26
N LEU A 85 -3.91 -11.33 19.40
CA LEU A 85 -2.55 -11.84 19.61
C LEU A 85 -1.92 -11.27 20.89
N ALA A 86 -2.16 -10.00 21.19
CA ALA A 86 -1.69 -9.38 22.43
C ALA A 86 -2.36 -10.01 23.67
N ALA A 87 -3.67 -10.26 23.62
CA ALA A 87 -4.40 -10.93 24.71
C ALA A 87 -3.93 -12.37 24.92
N GLU A 88 -3.73 -13.13 23.83
CA GLU A 88 -3.20 -14.50 23.87
C GLU A 88 -1.79 -14.54 24.45
N ARG A 89 -0.90 -13.62 24.02
CA ARG A 89 0.44 -13.47 24.60
C ARG A 89 0.37 -13.15 26.08
N GLN A 90 -0.45 -12.19 26.50
CA GLN A 90 -0.60 -11.84 27.91
C GLN A 90 -1.12 -13.01 28.74
N ALA A 91 -2.12 -13.74 28.24
CA ALA A 91 -2.65 -14.92 28.89
C ALA A 91 -1.59 -16.02 29.03
N PHE A 92 -0.78 -16.25 27.99
CA PHE A 92 0.34 -17.19 28.02
C PHE A 92 1.41 -16.76 29.03
N THR A 93 1.84 -15.50 29.02
CA THR A 93 2.81 -14.95 29.99
C THR A 93 2.32 -15.12 31.42
N ARG A 94 1.02 -14.87 31.70
CA ARG A 94 0.45 -15.10 33.03
C ARG A 94 0.49 -16.58 33.45
N ARG A 95 0.24 -17.51 32.53
CA ARG A 95 0.36 -18.95 32.81
C ARG A 95 1.82 -19.34 33.07
N MET A 96 2.75 -18.86 32.24
CA MET A 96 4.18 -19.06 32.44
C MET A 96 4.66 -18.55 33.80
N ALA A 97 4.26 -17.34 34.20
CA ALA A 97 4.66 -16.76 35.47
C ALA A 97 4.22 -17.61 36.67
N ARG A 98 3.00 -18.19 36.61
CA ARG A 98 2.52 -19.10 37.66
C ARG A 98 3.35 -20.38 37.72
N VAL A 99 3.60 -21.03 36.58
CA VAL A 99 4.41 -22.25 36.52
C VAL A 99 5.86 -21.98 36.94
N ALA A 100 6.42 -20.83 36.58
CA ALA A 100 7.76 -20.43 36.98
C ALA A 100 7.87 -20.17 38.49
N GLU A 101 6.87 -19.54 39.09
CA GLU A 101 6.77 -19.33 40.54
C GLU A 101 6.61 -20.64 41.31
N ASP A 102 5.88 -21.61 40.77
CA ASP A 102 5.77 -22.94 41.37
C ASP A 102 7.11 -23.71 41.25
N ALA A 103 7.80 -23.60 40.10
CA ALA A 103 9.08 -24.26 39.87
C ALA A 103 10.23 -23.66 40.70
N SER A 104 10.24 -22.34 40.91
CA SER A 104 11.27 -21.64 41.69
C SER A 104 11.32 -22.10 43.15
N ARG A 105 10.18 -22.56 43.69
CA ARG A 105 10.09 -23.14 45.05
C ARG A 105 10.81 -24.47 45.19
N HIS A 106 11.05 -25.19 44.09
CA HIS A 106 11.55 -26.56 44.11
C HIS A 106 12.92 -26.74 43.43
N CYS A 107 13.42 -25.73 42.71
CA CYS A 107 14.63 -25.82 41.89
C CYS A 107 15.69 -24.78 42.31
N ALA A 108 16.97 -25.20 42.33
CA ALA A 108 18.10 -24.35 42.73
C ALA A 108 18.54 -23.29 41.69
N GLY A 109 17.88 -23.21 40.54
CA GLY A 109 18.22 -22.29 39.44
C GLY A 109 19.38 -22.76 38.56
N LEU A 110 19.64 -22.00 37.47
CA LEU A 110 20.70 -22.28 36.49
C LEU A 110 21.92 -21.39 36.74
N SER A 111 23.11 -21.89 36.42
CA SER A 111 24.36 -21.13 36.62
C SER A 111 24.47 -19.94 35.66
N ALA A 112 25.20 -18.90 36.06
CA ALA A 112 25.44 -17.74 35.19
C ALA A 112 26.14 -18.11 33.87
N GLY A 113 27.03 -19.13 33.89
CA GLY A 113 27.68 -19.64 32.69
C GLY A 113 26.71 -20.28 31.70
N TRP A 114 25.72 -21.02 32.21
CA TRP A 114 24.66 -21.61 31.40
C TRP A 114 23.79 -20.52 30.75
N VAL A 115 23.37 -19.52 31.52
CA VAL A 115 22.54 -18.41 31.04
C VAL A 115 23.25 -17.61 29.94
N ARG A 116 24.58 -17.44 30.05
CA ARG A 116 25.39 -16.79 29.01
C ARG A 116 25.33 -17.55 27.68
N LEU A 117 25.55 -18.87 27.71
CA LEU A 117 25.49 -19.71 26.50
C LEU A 117 24.08 -19.71 25.88
N TYR A 118 23.04 -19.73 26.71
CA TYR A 118 21.66 -19.63 26.25
C TYR A 118 21.39 -18.31 25.51
N ASN A 119 21.82 -17.18 26.07
CA ASN A 119 21.65 -15.87 25.45
C ASN A 119 22.46 -15.71 24.16
N GLU A 120 23.67 -16.27 24.11
CA GLU A 120 24.50 -16.31 22.90
C GLU A 120 23.85 -17.14 21.79
N ALA A 121 23.32 -18.32 22.13
CA ALA A 121 22.61 -19.19 21.18
C ALA A 121 21.39 -18.48 20.54
N LEU A 122 20.68 -17.68 21.32
CA LEU A 122 19.57 -16.83 20.85
C LEU A 122 20.03 -15.56 20.12
N GLY A 123 21.32 -15.22 20.13
CA GLY A 123 21.86 -14.00 19.53
C GLY A 123 21.54 -12.72 20.30
N LEU A 124 21.27 -12.83 21.61
CA LEU A 124 20.96 -11.70 22.51
C LEU A 124 22.21 -11.13 23.20
N ALA A 125 23.30 -11.91 23.25
CA ALA A 125 24.62 -11.47 23.67
C ALA A 125 25.53 -11.33 22.45
N PRO A 126 26.48 -10.37 22.42
CA PRO A 126 27.52 -10.38 21.42
C PRO A 126 28.25 -11.72 21.53
N ALA A 127 28.32 -12.46 20.43
CA ALA A 127 29.25 -13.57 20.32
C ALA A 127 30.63 -13.03 20.72
N ALA A 128 31.36 -13.74 21.57
CA ALA A 128 32.79 -13.47 21.70
C ALA A 128 33.39 -13.44 20.28
N PRO A 129 34.33 -12.55 19.97
CA PRO A 129 34.82 -12.38 18.60
C PRO A 129 35.63 -13.61 18.19
N GLU A 130 34.93 -14.62 17.71
CA GLU A 130 35.50 -15.77 17.02
C GLU A 130 34.95 -15.82 15.59
N ALA A 131 35.87 -16.14 14.69
CA ALA A 131 35.80 -15.92 13.27
C ALA A 131 34.51 -16.44 12.65
N SER A 132 33.98 -15.64 11.70
CA SER A 132 32.90 -16.01 10.81
C SER A 132 33.08 -17.43 10.26
N ALA A 133 32.25 -18.36 10.70
CA ALA A 133 32.06 -19.64 10.03
C ALA A 133 31.01 -19.47 8.92
N PRO A 134 31.19 -20.12 7.76
CA PRO A 134 30.34 -19.90 6.59
C PRO A 134 28.93 -20.43 6.83
N ALA A 135 27.97 -19.80 6.16
CA ALA A 135 26.57 -20.20 6.16
C ALA A 135 26.42 -21.68 5.75
N ALA A 136 26.01 -22.52 6.70
CA ALA A 136 25.60 -23.90 6.42
C ALA A 136 24.24 -23.89 5.71
N GLY A 137 24.24 -24.47 4.52
CA GLY A 137 23.11 -24.46 3.58
C GLY A 137 21.86 -25.19 4.05
N ILE A 138 20.76 -24.78 3.43
CA ILE A 138 19.48 -25.47 3.17
C ILE A 138 19.29 -26.76 3.99
N GLY A 139 18.74 -26.62 5.20
CA GLY A 139 18.17 -27.71 5.97
C GLY A 139 16.69 -27.91 5.62
N ALA A 140 16.34 -29.15 5.29
CA ALA A 140 15.02 -29.68 4.93
C ALA A 140 13.85 -29.11 5.76
N PRO A 141 12.60 -29.09 5.22
CA PRO A 141 11.45 -28.66 6.00
C PRO A 141 11.36 -29.54 7.24
N ALA A 142 11.41 -28.92 8.42
CA ALA A 142 11.04 -29.59 9.65
C ALA A 142 9.61 -30.07 9.47
N GLY A 143 9.45 -31.38 9.28
CA GLY A 143 8.16 -32.01 9.07
C GLY A 143 7.21 -31.54 10.17
N SER A 144 5.99 -31.16 9.77
CA SER A 144 4.92 -30.86 10.69
C SER A 144 4.72 -32.06 11.61
N ALA A 145 5.27 -31.99 12.82
CA ALA A 145 4.88 -32.90 13.87
C ALA A 145 3.42 -32.59 14.17
N SER A 146 2.54 -33.49 13.73
CA SER A 146 1.12 -33.45 14.01
C SER A 146 0.90 -33.15 15.50
N ALA A 147 0.03 -32.20 15.80
CA ALA A 147 -0.38 -31.83 17.16
C ALA A 147 -1.21 -32.97 17.80
N THR A 148 -0.57 -34.11 18.01
CA THR A 148 -1.16 -35.26 18.70
C THR A 148 -0.55 -35.29 20.11
N ASP A 149 -1.41 -35.00 21.10
CA ASP A 149 -1.14 -34.90 22.54
C ASP A 149 -0.29 -33.70 23.03
N ALA A 150 -0.91 -32.52 23.04
CA ALA A 150 -0.46 -31.36 23.83
C ALA A 150 -0.90 -31.44 25.32
N GLY A 151 -0.93 -32.64 25.88
CA GLY A 151 -1.09 -32.90 27.31
C GLY A 151 0.01 -33.86 27.72
N VAL A 152 0.95 -33.41 28.56
CA VAL A 152 2.01 -34.25 29.13
C VAL A 152 1.41 -35.58 29.56
N ARG A 153 1.86 -36.70 28.97
CA ARG A 153 1.46 -38.03 29.41
C ARG A 153 1.81 -38.15 30.89
N SER A 154 0.77 -38.10 31.73
CA SER A 154 0.89 -38.22 33.17
C SER A 154 1.53 -39.58 33.47
N GLY A 155 2.83 -39.58 33.81
CA GLY A 155 3.58 -40.80 34.13
C GLY A 155 4.99 -40.91 33.53
N ALA A 156 5.37 -40.10 32.53
CA ALA A 156 6.74 -40.09 32.02
C ALA A 156 7.47 -38.83 32.53
N SER A 157 8.38 -38.99 33.48
CA SER A 157 9.37 -37.96 33.79
C SER A 157 10.37 -37.86 32.63
N VAL A 158 9.96 -37.26 31.52
CA VAL A 158 10.91 -36.80 30.51
C VAL A 158 11.57 -35.57 31.12
N MET A 159 12.60 -35.81 31.92
CA MET A 159 13.47 -34.75 32.43
C MET A 159 14.30 -34.26 31.24
N VAL A 160 13.93 -33.10 30.70
CA VAL A 160 14.76 -32.39 29.73
C VAL A 160 16.01 -31.91 30.48
N SER A 161 17.19 -32.27 29.99
CA SER A 161 18.46 -31.84 30.61
C SER A 161 18.75 -30.37 30.27
N PRO A 162 19.51 -29.63 31.10
CA PRO A 162 19.97 -28.28 30.75
C PRO A 162 20.74 -28.22 29.41
N GLU A 163 21.41 -29.30 29.02
CA GLU A 163 22.10 -29.45 27.73
C GLU A 163 21.11 -29.52 26.55
N ASP A 164 20.01 -30.24 26.71
CA ASP A 164 18.96 -30.35 25.68
C ASP A 164 18.32 -28.99 25.41
N LEU A 165 18.12 -28.18 26.46
CA LEU A 165 17.60 -26.81 26.35
C LEU A 165 18.58 -25.88 25.60
N LEU A 166 19.89 -26.02 25.80
CA LEU A 166 20.89 -25.24 25.05
C LEU A 166 20.95 -25.66 23.59
N ALA A 167 20.89 -26.96 23.31
CA ALA A 167 20.82 -27.47 21.93
C ALA A 167 19.57 -26.93 21.21
N HIS A 168 18.43 -26.95 21.90
CA HIS A 168 17.19 -26.36 21.39
C HIS A 168 17.33 -24.85 21.13
N ALA A 169 17.89 -24.08 22.08
CA ALA A 169 18.08 -22.64 21.92
C ALA A 169 18.97 -22.29 20.72
N ARG A 170 20.02 -23.07 20.46
CA ARG A 170 20.90 -22.92 19.29
C ARG A 170 20.13 -23.13 17.99
N ASP A 171 19.42 -24.24 17.90
CA ASP A 171 18.68 -24.62 16.69
C ASP A 171 17.53 -23.64 16.43
N TYR A 172 16.82 -23.22 17.49
CA TYR A 172 15.77 -22.21 17.44
C TYR A 172 16.31 -20.82 17.05
N GLY A 173 17.46 -20.42 17.58
CA GLY A 173 18.15 -19.19 17.17
C GLY A 173 18.52 -19.21 15.68
N GLY A 174 18.98 -20.35 15.17
CA GLY A 174 19.21 -20.58 13.73
C GLY A 174 17.94 -20.43 12.91
N TYR A 175 16.84 -21.05 13.34
CA TYR A 175 15.53 -20.93 12.72
C TYR A 175 15.05 -19.46 12.65
N CYS A 176 15.17 -18.71 13.74
CA CYS A 176 14.78 -17.30 13.79
C CYS A 176 15.54 -16.43 12.78
N ARG A 177 16.85 -16.65 12.62
CA ARG A 177 17.67 -15.92 11.64
C ARG A 177 17.27 -16.27 10.20
N ASN A 178 16.99 -17.54 9.93
CA ASN A 178 16.49 -17.97 8.62
C ASN A 178 15.13 -17.33 8.30
N LEU A 179 14.19 -17.32 9.26
CA LEU A 179 12.90 -16.69 9.07
C LEU A 179 13.01 -15.18 8.81
N ARG A 180 13.93 -14.49 9.49
CA ARG A 180 14.24 -13.07 9.22
C ARG A 180 14.75 -12.87 7.78
N ALA A 181 15.71 -13.69 7.35
CA ALA A 181 16.26 -13.60 6.00
C ALA A 181 15.18 -13.82 4.92
N GLN A 182 14.25 -14.77 5.13
CA GLN A 182 13.12 -15.00 4.24
C GLN A 182 12.17 -13.80 4.20
N ALA A 183 11.85 -13.20 5.35
CA ALA A 183 11.01 -12.01 5.42
C ALA A 183 11.64 -10.80 4.70
N GLU A 184 12.94 -10.59 4.88
CA GLU A 184 13.70 -9.54 4.18
C GLU A 184 13.74 -9.77 2.67
N ALA A 185 13.92 -11.02 2.22
CA ALA A 185 13.86 -11.37 0.81
C ALA A 185 12.48 -11.09 0.19
N LEU A 186 11.39 -11.43 0.88
CA LEU A 186 10.03 -11.11 0.43
C LEU A 186 9.79 -9.60 0.32
N LEU A 187 10.24 -8.82 1.30
CA LEU A 187 10.16 -7.36 1.25
C LEU A 187 10.97 -6.77 0.09
N ALA A 188 12.13 -7.34 -0.23
CA ALA A 188 12.94 -6.91 -1.38
C ALA A 188 12.24 -7.23 -2.72
N VAL A 189 11.56 -8.38 -2.82
CA VAL A 189 10.77 -8.74 -4.01
C VAL A 189 9.61 -7.79 -4.23
N GLU A 190 8.82 -7.46 -3.20
CA GLU A 190 7.69 -6.52 -3.35
C GLU A 190 8.16 -5.11 -3.71
N LYS A 191 9.22 -4.60 -3.06
CA LYS A 191 9.82 -3.31 -3.44
C LYS A 191 10.35 -3.31 -4.88
N GLY A 192 10.95 -4.41 -5.33
CA GLY A 192 11.39 -4.57 -6.71
C GLY A 192 10.25 -4.66 -7.72
N ARG A 193 9.06 -5.11 -7.28
CA ARG A 193 7.82 -5.17 -8.08
C ARG A 193 7.18 -3.80 -8.24
N GLU A 194 7.21 -2.95 -7.22
CA GLU A 194 6.72 -1.55 -7.29
C GLU A 194 7.58 -0.66 -8.21
N VAL A 195 8.86 -0.99 -8.42
CA VAL A 195 9.80 -0.19 -9.24
C VAL A 195 9.78 -0.59 -10.72
N ARG A 196 9.18 -1.73 -11.09
CA ARG A 196 9.06 -2.16 -12.50
C ARG A 196 7.67 -1.77 -13.03
N PRO A 197 7.56 -0.90 -14.05
CA PRO A 197 6.29 -0.51 -14.65
C PRO A 197 5.58 -1.68 -15.36
#